data_AF-A0A1G9CZF7-F1
#
_entry.id   AF-A0A1G9CZF7-F1
#
_cell.length_a   1.000
_cell.length_b   1.000
_cell.length_c   1.000
_cell.angle_alpha   90.00
_cell.angle_beta   90.00
_cell.angle_gamma   90.00
#
_symmetry.space_group_name_H-M   'P 1'
#
loop_
_entity.id
_entity.type
_entity.pdbx_description
1 polymer ?
#
loop_
_entity_poly.entity_id
_entity_poly.type
_entity_poly.pdbx_seq_one_letter_code
_entity_poly.pdbx_strand_id
1 'polypeptide(L)'
;MTTRRPAWHFQTVHYNVWDYDLGSQPALVDFPAEGGTVPAVILSSKQGDIFVLDRRTGEPLHEVEEVPVPQGGVEPENLSPTQPVSRWHSLLMPDLTERQMWGMSPIDQMWCRIQFRRAYCEGAL
;
A
#
# COMPACT_ATOMS: atom_id res chain seq x y z
N MET A 1 -21.16 -17.78 24.54
CA MET A 1 -20.61 -18.57 23.42
C MET A 1 -20.24 -17.61 22.31
N THR A 2 -18.96 -17.34 22.12
CA THR A 2 -18.49 -16.44 21.07
C THR A 2 -18.44 -17.21 19.76
N THR A 3 -19.32 -16.89 18.82
CA THR A 3 -19.28 -17.49 17.48
C THR A 3 -17.96 -17.07 16.82
N ARG A 4 -17.10 -18.03 16.47
CA ARG A 4 -15.78 -17.81 15.83
C ARG A 4 -15.92 -17.32 14.37
N ARG A 5 -16.84 -16.41 14.12
CA ARG A 5 -17.13 -15.81 12.81
C ARG A 5 -16.42 -14.46 12.72
N PRO A 6 -15.85 -14.09 11.56
CA PRO A 6 -15.32 -12.75 11.37
C PRO A 6 -16.43 -11.72 11.59
N ALA A 7 -16.12 -10.65 12.33
CA ALA A 7 -17.07 -9.56 12.57
C ALA A 7 -17.20 -8.66 11.34
N TRP A 8 -16.09 -8.43 10.65
CA TRP A 8 -15.98 -7.68 9.40
C TRP A 8 -14.71 -8.08 8.67
N HIS A 9 -14.57 -7.65 7.43
CA HIS A 9 -13.39 -7.87 6.59
C HIS A 9 -13.14 -6.62 5.74
N PHE A 10 -11.87 -6.24 5.62
CA PHE A 10 -11.39 -5.17 4.75
C PHE A 10 -10.14 -5.67 4.02
N GLN A 11 -10.07 -5.44 2.71
CA GLN A 11 -8.97 -5.89 1.86
C GLN A 11 -8.13 -4.68 1.45
N THR A 12 -6.86 -4.66 1.86
CA THR A 12 -5.93 -3.54 1.58
C THR A 12 -5.12 -3.73 0.29
N VAL A 13 -5.11 -4.95 -0.27
CA VAL A 13 -4.41 -5.27 -1.52
C VAL A 13 -5.22 -6.33 -2.28
N HIS A 14 -5.49 -6.05 -3.54
CA HIS A 14 -6.08 -7.00 -4.48
C HIS A 14 -4.95 -7.78 -5.16
N TYR A 15 -4.90 -9.10 -4.94
CA TYR A 15 -3.91 -10.01 -5.52
C TYR A 15 -2.44 -9.53 -5.38
N ASN A 16 -1.79 -9.96 -4.30
CA ASN A 16 -0.46 -9.49 -3.93
C ASN A 16 0.65 -10.37 -4.51
N VAL A 17 1.47 -9.82 -5.41
CA VAL A 17 2.69 -10.45 -5.94
C VAL A 17 3.99 -9.80 -5.45
N TRP A 18 3.89 -8.73 -4.66
CA TRP A 18 5.00 -7.85 -4.28
C TRP A 18 5.29 -7.82 -2.77
N ASP A 19 4.77 -8.80 -2.02
CA ASP A 19 4.90 -8.85 -0.55
C ASP A 19 4.33 -7.60 0.14
N TYR A 20 3.22 -7.06 -0.39
CA TYR A 20 2.47 -5.94 0.20
C TYR A 20 1.55 -6.31 1.36
N ASP A 21 1.96 -7.24 2.22
CA ASP A 21 1.21 -7.54 3.44
C ASP A 21 1.16 -6.36 4.43
N LEU A 22 0.30 -6.50 5.42
CA LEU A 22 0.22 -5.60 6.56
C LEU A 22 1.34 -5.95 7.54
N GLY A 23 2.52 -5.36 7.31
CA GLY A 23 3.72 -5.65 8.09
C GLY A 23 3.68 -5.15 9.54
N SER A 24 2.73 -4.27 9.89
CA SER A 24 2.61 -3.69 11.25
C SER A 24 1.41 -4.23 12.02
N GLN A 25 1.53 -4.23 13.35
CA GLN A 25 0.41 -4.50 14.23
C GLN A 25 -0.63 -3.37 14.13
N PRO A 26 -1.95 -3.68 14.06
CA PRO A 26 -2.99 -2.66 14.17
C PRO A 26 -2.90 -1.86 15.47
N ALA A 27 -3.00 -0.54 15.37
CA ALA A 27 -3.15 0.34 16.52
C ALA A 27 -4.64 0.60 16.79
N LEU A 28 -5.11 0.29 18.00
CA LEU A 28 -6.45 0.63 18.45
C LEU A 28 -6.44 1.99 19.11
N VAL A 29 -7.22 2.93 18.59
CA VAL A 29 -7.25 4.31 19.07
C VAL A 29 -8.67 4.84 19.13
N ASP A 30 -8.85 5.88 19.92
CA ASP A 30 -10.05 6.70 19.92
C ASP A 30 -9.78 7.88 18.97
N PHE A 31 -10.26 7.76 17.72
CA PHE A 31 -9.92 8.65 16.62
C PHE A 31 -10.87 9.87 16.58
N PRO A 32 -10.34 11.10 16.45
CA PRO A 32 -11.18 12.30 16.35
C PRO A 32 -11.87 12.36 14.98
N ALA A 33 -13.20 12.52 14.97
CA ALA A 33 -14.00 12.66 13.75
C ALA A 33 -15.04 13.79 13.91
N GLU A 34 -15.69 14.17 12.82
CA GLU A 34 -16.78 15.15 12.88
C GLU A 34 -17.93 14.63 13.75
N GLY A 35 -18.21 15.33 14.87
CA GLY A 35 -19.26 14.94 15.81
C GLY A 35 -18.80 14.09 17.00
N GLY A 36 -17.50 13.81 17.15
CA GLY A 36 -16.96 13.21 18.37
C GLY A 36 -15.78 12.28 18.12
N THR A 37 -15.70 11.24 18.94
CA THR A 37 -14.59 10.27 18.88
C THR A 37 -15.11 8.92 18.41
N VAL A 38 -14.46 8.36 17.39
CA VAL A 38 -14.81 7.07 16.81
C VAL A 38 -13.75 6.05 17.23
N PRO A 39 -14.15 4.89 17.79
CA PRO A 39 -13.22 3.83 18.11
C PRO A 39 -12.66 3.23 16.81
N ALA A 40 -11.39 3.46 16.53
CA ALA A 40 -10.76 3.11 15.26
C ALA A 40 -9.66 2.06 15.40
N VAL A 41 -9.36 1.43 14.28
CA VAL A 41 -8.14 0.68 14.05
C VAL A 41 -7.34 1.36 12.94
N ILE A 42 -6.06 1.62 13.20
CA ILE A 42 -5.11 2.18 12.23
C ILE A 42 -4.20 1.05 11.75
N LEU A 43 -4.10 0.93 10.43
CA LEU A 43 -3.31 -0.10 9.74
C LEU A 43 -2.39 0.59 8.72
N SER A 44 -1.08 0.37 8.82
CA SER A 44 -0.13 0.81 7.82
C SER A 44 0.17 -0.34 6.85
N SER A 45 -0.02 -0.10 5.55
CA SER A 45 0.30 -1.07 4.51
C SER A 45 1.73 -0.90 4.00
N LYS A 46 2.33 -1.99 3.50
CA LYS A 46 3.63 -1.94 2.80
C LYS A 46 3.59 -1.20 1.45
N GLN A 47 2.39 -0.92 0.93
CA GLN A 47 2.20 -0.03 -0.23
C GLN A 47 2.48 1.45 0.11
N GLY A 48 2.56 1.80 1.40
CA GLY A 48 2.77 3.15 1.87
C GLY A 48 1.49 3.83 2.39
N ASP A 49 0.32 3.24 2.18
CA ASP A 49 -0.95 3.80 2.62
C ASP A 49 -1.26 3.48 4.08
N ILE A 50 -1.91 4.43 4.76
CA ILE A 50 -2.43 4.23 6.11
C ILE A 50 -3.95 4.24 6.08
N PHE A 51 -4.56 3.12 6.46
CA PHE A 51 -6.01 2.94 6.56
C PHE A 51 -6.48 3.18 7.99
N VAL A 52 -7.55 3.94 8.13
CA VAL A 52 -8.24 4.18 9.40
C VAL A 52 -9.65 3.65 9.27
N LEU A 53 -9.98 2.60 10.03
CA LEU A 53 -11.28 1.93 9.96
C LEU A 53 -12.00 2.03 11.30
N ASP A 54 -13.34 2.13 11.32
CA ASP A 54 -14.11 1.93 12.55
C ASP A 54 -13.93 0.47 13.00
N ARG A 55 -13.40 0.25 14.21
CA ARG A 55 -13.09 -1.11 14.66
C ARG A 55 -14.33 -1.99 14.87
N ARG A 56 -15.52 -1.39 14.93
CA ARG A 56 -16.79 -2.10 15.13
C ARG A 56 -17.37 -2.62 13.81
N THR A 57 -17.23 -1.85 12.73
CA THR A 57 -17.85 -2.15 11.43
C THR A 57 -16.85 -2.55 10.35
N GLY A 58 -15.58 -2.15 10.49
CA GLY A 58 -14.56 -2.30 9.45
C GLY A 58 -14.66 -1.27 8.33
N GLU A 59 -15.59 -0.31 8.43
CA GLU A 59 -15.77 0.74 7.42
C GLU A 59 -14.64 1.78 7.52
N PRO A 60 -14.11 2.25 6.39
CA PRO A 60 -13.08 3.27 6.39
C PRO A 60 -13.65 4.62 6.83
N LEU A 61 -12.93 5.31 7.72
CA LEU A 61 -13.31 6.64 8.20
C LEU A 61 -12.95 7.76 7.20
N HIS A 62 -12.10 7.44 6.23
CA HIS A 62 -11.68 8.32 5.15
C HIS A 62 -11.89 7.62 3.81
N GLU A 63 -11.94 8.41 2.75
CA GLU A 63 -12.12 7.88 1.39
C GLU A 63 -11.01 6.90 1.03
N VAL A 64 -11.41 5.76 0.47
CA VAL A 64 -10.53 4.75 -0.12
C VAL A 64 -10.90 4.68 -1.60
N GLU A 65 -9.94 4.97 -2.46
CA GLU A 65 -10.15 5.03 -3.90
C GLU A 65 -9.48 3.85 -4.59
N GLU A 66 -10.17 3.28 -5.58
CA GLU A 66 -9.59 2.28 -6.47
C GLU A 66 -8.77 2.96 -7.56
N VAL A 67 -7.45 2.81 -7.49
CA VAL A 67 -6.52 3.43 -8.43
C VAL A 67 -6.04 2.38 -9.43
N PRO A 68 -6.06 2.65 -10.76
CA PRO A 68 -5.45 1.76 -11.75
C PRO A 68 -3.96 1.60 -11.49
N VAL A 69 -3.45 0.38 -11.61
CA VAL A 69 -2.02 0.06 -11.39
C VAL A 69 -1.39 -0.61 -12.62
N PRO A 70 -0.05 -0.60 -12.77
CA PRO A 70 0.62 -1.25 -13.89
C PRO A 70 0.25 -2.73 -14.02
N GLN A 71 0.05 -3.18 -15.26
CA GLN A 71 -0.44 -4.54 -15.57
C GLN A 71 0.64 -5.44 -16.20
N GLY A 72 1.89 -4.99 -16.26
CA GLY A 72 3.01 -5.77 -16.75
C GLY A 72 3.92 -6.29 -15.64
N GLY A 73 4.99 -6.99 -16.04
CA GLY A 73 6.01 -7.48 -15.12
C GLY A 73 5.78 -8.92 -14.68
N VAL A 74 5.77 -9.15 -13.37
CA VAL A 74 5.71 -10.50 -12.77
C VAL A 74 4.25 -10.96 -12.69
N GLU A 75 3.97 -12.17 -13.20
CA GLU A 75 2.64 -12.80 -13.21
C GLU A 75 1.49 -11.89 -13.72
N PRO A 76 1.62 -11.30 -14.91
CA PRO A 76 0.66 -10.32 -15.43
C PRO A 76 -0.77 -10.86 -15.54
N GLU A 77 -0.95 -12.16 -15.75
CA GLU A 77 -2.25 -12.82 -15.82
C GLU A 77 -3.04 -12.79 -14.50
N ASN A 78 -2.36 -12.57 -13.37
CA ASN A 78 -2.97 -12.59 -12.06
C ASN A 78 -3.13 -11.20 -11.43
N LEU A 79 -2.54 -10.15 -12.04
CA LEU A 79 -2.57 -8.81 -11.49
C LEU A 79 -4.01 -8.27 -11.42
N SER A 80 -4.32 -7.59 -10.32
CA SER A 80 -5.55 -6.80 -10.22
C SER A 80 -5.44 -5.54 -11.08
N PRO A 81 -6.50 -5.14 -11.81
CA PRO A 81 -6.50 -3.90 -12.58
C PRO A 81 -6.42 -2.64 -11.70
N THR A 82 -6.88 -2.73 -10.45
CA THR A 82 -6.90 -1.62 -9.49
C THR A 82 -6.41 -2.06 -8.10
N GLN A 83 -5.99 -1.08 -7.29
CA GLN A 83 -5.69 -1.25 -5.86
C GLN A 83 -6.41 -0.18 -5.03
N PRO A 84 -6.81 -0.51 -3.79
CA PRO A 84 -7.37 0.45 -2.85
C PRO A 84 -6.25 1.34 -2.29
N VAL A 85 -6.41 2.65 -2.42
CA VAL A 85 -5.49 3.68 -1.92
C VAL A 85 -6.21 4.55 -0.90
N SER A 86 -5.61 4.74 0.26
CA SER A 86 -6.16 5.60 1.32
C SER A 86 -5.95 7.08 0.98
N ARG A 87 -7.02 7.88 0.99
CA ARG A 87 -6.93 9.34 0.85
C ARG A 87 -6.64 10.06 2.17
N TRP A 88 -6.53 9.34 3.29
CA TRP A 88 -6.14 9.95 4.57
C TRP A 88 -4.65 10.32 4.61
N HIS A 89 -3.78 9.35 4.32
CA HIS A 89 -2.35 9.56 4.26
C HIS A 89 -1.66 8.46 3.47
N SER A 90 -0.72 8.86 2.61
CA SER A 90 0.15 7.96 1.86
C SER A 90 1.60 8.39 2.03
N LEU A 91 2.45 7.40 2.31
CA LEU A 91 3.90 7.52 2.42
C LEU A 91 4.60 7.11 1.11
N LEU A 92 3.83 7.01 0.02
CA LEU A 92 4.37 6.66 -1.29
C LEU A 92 5.43 7.68 -1.70
N MET A 93 6.62 7.18 -2.05
CA MET A 93 7.70 8.00 -2.59
C MET A 93 7.50 8.18 -4.10
N PRO A 94 8.02 9.27 -4.68
CA PRO A 94 8.03 9.45 -6.14
C PRO A 94 8.74 8.29 -6.85
N ASP A 95 8.36 8.05 -8.09
CA ASP A 95 8.98 6.99 -8.91
C ASP A 95 10.49 7.14 -8.99
N LEU A 96 11.15 5.99 -8.94
CA LEU A 96 12.59 5.93 -9.11
C LEU A 96 12.97 6.30 -10.55
N THR A 97 13.97 7.14 -10.67
CA THR A 97 14.60 7.48 -11.94
C THR A 97 16.03 6.97 -11.99
N GLU A 98 16.56 6.80 -13.19
CA GLU A 98 17.96 6.40 -13.40
C GLU A 98 18.96 7.31 -12.65
N ARG A 99 18.63 8.60 -12.49
CA ARG A 99 19.50 9.55 -11.80
C ARG A 99 19.66 9.24 -10.31
N GLN A 100 18.69 8.55 -9.71
CA GLN A 100 18.69 8.14 -8.31
C GLN A 100 19.45 6.83 -8.06
N MET A 101 19.97 6.17 -9.10
CA MET A 101 20.74 4.94 -8.92
C MET A 101 22.04 5.19 -8.16
N TRP A 102 22.25 4.37 -7.15
CA TRP A 102 23.42 4.41 -6.28
C TRP A 102 24.64 3.77 -6.94
N GLY A 103 25.84 4.18 -6.52
CA GLY A 103 27.09 3.52 -6.89
C GLY A 103 28.25 4.01 -6.03
N MET A 104 29.15 3.09 -5.64
CA MET A 104 30.32 3.40 -4.82
C MET A 104 31.39 4.16 -5.61
N SER A 105 31.47 3.91 -6.93
CA SER A 105 32.28 4.65 -7.90
C SER A 105 31.44 5.08 -9.12
N PRO A 106 31.96 5.97 -9.99
CA PRO A 106 31.27 6.34 -11.23
C PRO A 106 30.98 5.15 -12.15
N ILE A 107 31.84 4.13 -12.17
CA ILE A 107 31.63 2.91 -12.98
C ILE A 107 30.49 2.08 -12.40
N ASP A 108 30.42 1.94 -11.07
CA ASP A 108 29.34 1.21 -10.41
C ASP A 108 27.99 1.91 -10.62
N GLN A 109 27.97 3.24 -10.51
CA GLN A 109 26.76 4.01 -10.78
C GLN A 109 26.31 3.85 -12.22
N MET A 110 27.22 3.90 -13.21
CA MET A 110 26.91 3.63 -14.60
C MET A 110 26.30 2.24 -14.78
N TRP A 111 26.87 1.22 -14.13
CA TRP A 111 26.35 -0.14 -14.21
C TRP A 111 24.95 -0.27 -13.61
N CYS A 112 24.71 0.28 -12.42
CA CYS A 112 23.38 0.29 -11.79
C CYS A 112 22.34 0.99 -12.66
N ARG A 113 22.70 2.08 -13.34
CA ARG A 113 21.83 2.77 -14.31
C ARG A 113 21.46 1.90 -15.50
N ILE A 114 22.41 1.15 -16.06
CA ILE A 114 22.15 0.22 -17.16
C ILE A 114 21.19 -0.89 -16.69
N GLN A 115 21.39 -1.42 -15.49
CA GLN A 115 20.49 -2.44 -14.92
C GLN A 115 19.09 -1.89 -14.70
N PHE A 116 18.97 -0.69 -14.13
CA PHE A 116 17.68 -0.02 -13.94
C PHE A 116 16.92 0.12 -15.27
N ARG A 117 17.59 0.55 -16.35
CA ARG A 117 16.97 0.66 -17.68
C ARG A 117 16.51 -0.68 -18.28
N ARG A 118 17.09 -1.79 -17.83
CA ARG A 118 16.72 -3.15 -18.27
C ARG A 118 15.61 -3.75 -17.41
N ALA A 119 15.46 -3.28 -16.18
CA ALA A 119 14.41 -3.72 -15.28
C ALA A 119 13.06 -3.14 -15.70
N TYR A 120 11.99 -3.87 -15.37
CA TYR A 120 10.63 -3.36 -15.47
C TYR A 120 10.26 -2.68 -14.15
N CYS A 121 10.27 -1.35 -14.14
CA CYS A 121 9.88 -0.51 -13.02
C CYS A 121 8.98 0.62 -13.54
N GLU A 122 7.66 0.41 -13.50
CA GLU A 122 6.66 1.41 -13.91
C GLU A 122 6.08 2.22 -12.74
N GLY A 123 6.61 2.04 -11.54
CA GLY A 123 6.13 2.71 -10.33
C GLY A 123 5.30 1.79 -9.44
N ALA A 124 4.86 2.34 -8.31
CA ALA A 124 4.03 1.63 -7.33
C ALA A 124 2.52 1.82 -7.56
N LEU A 125 2.13 2.81 -8.37
CA LEU A 125 0.75 3.15 -8.78
C LEU A 125 0.75 3.63 -10.23
#